data_AF-D6QYH2-F1
#
_entry.id   AF-D6QYH2-F1
#
_cell.length_a   1.000
_cell.length_b   1.000
_cell.length_c   1.000
_cell.angle_alpha   90.00
_cell.angle_beta   90.00
_cell.angle_gamma   90.00
#
_symmetry.space_group_name_H-M   'P 1'
#
loop_
_entity.id
_entity.type
_entity.pdbx_description
1 polymer ?
#
loop_
_entity_poly.entity_id
_entity_poly.type
_entity_poly.pdbx_seq_one_letter_code
_entity_poly.pdbx_strand_id
1 'polypeptide(L)'
;HILKCREIYKDKVELLECPFNKGHLVPELEFHQHLKSCDDRKIIVQHLNSEEPDVRPDTRHEKIEADENWDDDRVEDYNPQVYCAQANIIREPRGLFPAQRKAFFKEEERRRRGDAEQPGTSNSPAENRPTPHHHKERLHSKSSSK
;
A
#
# COMPACT_ATOMS: atom_id res chain seq x y z
N HIS A 1 -4.36 -4.02 -26.78
CA HIS A 1 -3.60 -4.61 -27.90
C HIS A 1 -2.88 -3.53 -28.71
N ILE A 2 -3.58 -2.49 -29.20
CA ILE A 2 -3.01 -1.41 -30.03
C ILE A 2 -1.81 -0.66 -29.40
N LEU A 3 -1.84 -0.35 -28.10
CA LEU A 3 -0.72 0.32 -27.41
C LEU A 3 0.56 -0.52 -27.40
N LYS A 4 0.45 -1.83 -27.15
CA LYS A 4 1.59 -2.75 -27.19
C LYS A 4 2.12 -2.92 -28.62
N CYS A 5 1.26 -2.92 -29.63
CA CYS A 5 1.68 -2.99 -31.03
C CYS A 5 2.50 -1.78 -31.46
N ARG A 6 2.12 -0.56 -31.05
CA ARG A 6 2.90 0.65 -31.35
C ARG A 6 4.31 0.59 -30.74
N GLU A 7 4.41 0.08 -29.52
CA GLU A 7 5.70 -0.08 -28.84
C GLU A 7 6.61 -1.13 -29.50
N ILE A 8 6.03 -2.21 -30.03
CA ILE A 8 6.78 -3.28 -30.74
C ILE A 8 7.30 -2.83 -32.11
N TYR A 9 6.68 -1.80 -32.73
CA TYR A 9 7.11 -1.27 -34.04
C TYR A 9 7.80 0.11 -33.95
N LYS A 10 8.31 0.50 -32.78
CA LYS A 10 9.11 1.72 -32.57
C LYS A 10 10.28 1.85 -33.56
N ASP A 11 10.87 0.73 -33.97
CA ASP A 11 12.02 0.72 -34.88
C ASP A 11 11.64 0.96 -36.36
N LYS A 12 10.36 0.88 -36.71
CA LYS A 12 9.88 1.02 -38.09
C LYS A 12 9.16 2.34 -38.36
N VAL A 13 8.66 2.99 -37.30
CA VAL A 13 7.89 4.23 -37.39
C VAL A 13 8.35 5.14 -36.27
N GLU A 14 8.75 6.36 -36.62
CA GLU A 14 9.09 7.39 -35.63
C GLU A 14 7.83 7.79 -34.85
N LEU A 15 7.84 7.48 -33.56
CA LEU A 15 6.77 7.78 -32.62
C LEU A 15 7.18 8.96 -31.74
N LEU A 16 6.33 9.97 -31.70
CA LEU A 16 6.50 11.15 -30.86
C LEU A 16 5.61 11.04 -29.61
N GLU A 17 6.10 11.61 -28.52
CA GLU A 17 5.37 11.70 -27.26
C GLU A 17 4.46 12.94 -27.26
N CYS A 18 3.21 12.75 -26.83
CA CYS A 18 2.28 13.87 -26.68
C CYS A 18 2.67 14.79 -25.50
N PRO A 19 2.64 16.12 -25.66
CA PRO A 19 2.86 17.07 -24.57
C PRO A 19 1.81 17.03 -23.46
N PHE A 20 0.58 16.58 -23.77
CA PHE A 20 -0.54 16.54 -22.81
C PHE A 20 -0.57 15.26 -21.98
N ASN A 21 -0.09 14.14 -22.53
CA ASN A 21 -0.03 12.85 -21.85
C ASN A 21 1.13 12.00 -22.38
N LYS A 22 2.06 11.66 -21.49
CA LYS A 22 3.27 10.86 -21.80
C LYS A 22 2.96 9.43 -22.24
N GLY A 23 1.75 8.93 -21.97
CA GLY A 23 1.29 7.61 -22.45
C GLY A 23 0.89 7.59 -23.93
N HIS A 24 0.70 8.75 -24.56
CA HIS A 24 0.36 8.84 -25.98
C HIS A 24 1.60 8.84 -26.86
N LEU A 25 1.84 7.69 -27.50
CA LEU A 25 2.82 7.53 -28.57
C LEU A 25 2.10 7.64 -29.92
N VAL A 26 2.45 8.65 -30.70
CA VAL A 26 1.76 9.03 -31.93
C VAL A 26 2.76 9.10 -33.10
N PRO A 27 2.45 8.50 -34.26
CA PRO A 27 3.29 8.62 -35.45
C PRO A 27 3.48 10.09 -35.87
N GLU A 28 4.66 10.43 -36.38
CA GLU A 28 4.99 11.80 -36.80
C GLU A 28 3.94 12.41 -37.75
N LEU A 29 3.47 11.64 -38.75
CA LEU A 29 2.48 12.11 -39.73
C LEU A 29 1.14 12.53 -39.09
N GLU A 30 0.73 11.87 -38.01
CA GLU A 30 -0.54 12.13 -37.31
C GLU A 30 -0.35 13.08 -36.12
N PHE A 31 0.88 13.40 -35.74
CA PHE A 31 1.19 14.17 -34.54
C PHE A 31 0.52 15.54 -34.53
N HIS A 32 0.53 16.25 -35.65
CA HIS A 32 -0.09 17.57 -35.75
C HIS A 32 -1.62 17.52 -35.59
N GLN A 33 -2.27 16.49 -36.12
CA GLN A 33 -3.72 16.30 -35.95
C GLN A 33 -4.06 15.88 -34.52
N HIS A 34 -3.23 15.02 -33.92
CA HIS A 34 -3.34 14.63 -32.53
C HIS A 34 -3.27 15.83 -31.59
N LEU A 35 -2.32 16.76 -31.76
CA LEU A 35 -2.22 17.94 -30.90
C LEU A 35 -3.49 18.81 -30.89
N LYS A 36 -4.24 18.84 -32.00
CA LYS A 36 -5.51 19.59 -32.10
C LYS A 36 -6.69 18.86 -31.45
N SER A 37 -6.67 17.53 -31.46
CA SER A 37 -7.82 16.68 -31.11
C SER A 37 -7.59 15.75 -29.92
N CYS A 38 -6.43 15.83 -29.26
CA CYS A 38 -6.09 15.02 -28.10
C CYS A 38 -7.12 15.20 -26.98
N ASP A 39 -7.63 14.11 -26.44
CA ASP A 39 -8.64 14.15 -25.39
C ASP A 39 -8.10 14.75 -24.09
N ASP A 40 -6.84 14.46 -23.76
CA ASP A 40 -6.19 15.00 -22.55
C ASP A 40 -5.94 16.51 -22.64
N ARG A 41 -5.92 17.08 -23.85
CA ARG A 41 -5.91 18.53 -24.04
C ARG A 41 -7.16 19.16 -23.42
N LYS A 42 -8.32 18.51 -23.53
CA LYS A 42 -9.59 19.03 -22.99
C LYS A 42 -9.53 19.13 -21.48
N ILE A 43 -8.91 18.16 -20.81
CA ILE A 43 -8.75 18.15 -19.35
C ILE A 43 -7.97 19.38 -18.89
N ILE A 44 -6.81 19.64 -19.52
CA ILE A 44 -5.97 20.80 -19.18
C ILE A 44 -6.70 22.12 -19.47
N VAL A 45 -7.32 22.23 -20.65
CA VAL A 45 -8.07 23.42 -21.05
C VAL A 45 -9.24 23.68 -20.11
N GLN A 46 -9.96 22.64 -19.70
CA GLN A 46 -11.03 22.75 -18.73
C GLN A 46 -10.49 23.27 -17.40
N HIS A 47 -9.42 22.68 -16.85
CA HIS A 47 -8.86 23.16 -15.58
C HIS A 47 -8.38 24.61 -15.63
N LEU A 48 -7.80 25.05 -16.75
CA LEU A 48 -7.35 26.43 -16.91
C LEU A 48 -8.49 27.44 -17.11
N ASN A 49 -9.59 27.00 -17.74
CA ASN A 49 -10.73 27.86 -18.07
C ASN A 49 -11.91 27.67 -17.11
N SER A 50 -11.83 26.74 -16.17
CA SER A 50 -12.84 26.56 -15.13
C SER A 50 -12.87 27.81 -14.28
N GLU A 51 -14.03 28.45 -14.24
CA GLU A 51 -14.29 29.52 -13.31
C GLU A 51 -14.15 29.00 -11.87
N GLU A 52 -13.69 29.85 -10.96
CA GLU A 52 -13.67 29.51 -9.56
C GLU A 52 -15.09 29.11 -9.12
N PRO A 53 -15.22 28.04 -8.32
CA PRO A 53 -16.54 27.60 -7.88
C PRO A 53 -17.23 28.73 -7.11
N ASP A 54 -18.49 29.02 -7.45
CA ASP A 54 -19.35 29.93 -6.71
C ASP A 54 -19.57 29.38 -5.29
N VAL A 55 -18.76 29.86 -4.33
CA VAL A 55 -18.83 29.44 -2.93
C VAL A 55 -20.07 30.09 -2.29
N ARG A 56 -21.22 29.45 -2.49
CA ARG A 56 -22.47 29.88 -1.86
C ARG A 56 -22.39 29.66 -0.35
N PRO A 57 -23.07 30.47 0.46
CA PRO A 57 -23.13 30.25 1.91
C PRO A 57 -23.68 28.85 2.26
N ASP A 58 -24.56 28.30 1.41
CA ASP A 58 -25.14 26.96 1.52
C ASP A 58 -24.13 25.81 1.31
N THR A 59 -23.00 26.05 0.63
CA THR A 59 -21.99 25.00 0.44
C THR A 59 -21.06 24.85 1.64
N ARG A 60 -21.21 25.70 2.67
CA ARG A 60 -20.38 25.69 3.87
C ARG A 60 -21.18 25.05 5.00
N HIS A 61 -20.71 23.90 5.47
CA HIS A 61 -21.22 23.30 6.70
C HIS A 61 -20.50 23.94 7.88
N GLU A 62 -21.19 24.07 9.01
CA GLU A 62 -20.54 24.41 10.28
C GLU A 62 -19.46 23.36 10.59
N LYS A 63 -18.37 23.79 11.24
CA LYS A 63 -17.28 22.89 11.61
C LYS A 63 -17.84 21.84 12.57
N ILE A 64 -17.90 20.59 12.10
CA ILE A 64 -18.27 19.45 12.93
C ILE A 64 -17.06 19.19 13.82
N GLU A 65 -17.19 19.48 15.12
CA GLU A 65 -16.20 19.07 16.11
C GLU A 65 -16.34 17.57 16.32
N ALA A 66 -15.25 16.83 16.11
CA ALA A 66 -15.17 15.42 16.44
C ALA A 66 -14.53 15.28 17.83
N ASP A 67 -15.17 14.53 18.71
CA ASP A 67 -14.64 14.23 20.04
C ASP A 67 -13.46 13.24 19.99
N GLU A 68 -13.32 12.51 18.87
CA GLU A 68 -12.28 11.52 18.62
C GLU A 68 -11.27 12.05 17.58
N ASN A 69 -9.98 12.03 17.96
CA ASN A 69 -8.87 12.45 17.10
C ASN A 69 -8.00 11.25 16.73
N TRP A 70 -7.75 11.06 15.44
CA TRP A 70 -6.91 9.97 14.92
C TRP A 70 -5.48 10.01 15.47
N ASP A 71 -4.99 11.16 15.93
CA ASP A 71 -3.64 11.31 16.49
C ASP A 71 -3.55 10.87 17.97
N ASP A 72 -4.67 10.85 18.71
CA ASP A 72 -4.70 10.55 20.15
C ASP A 72 -5.06 9.08 20.45
N ASP A 73 -5.61 8.35 19.46
CA ASP A 73 -5.98 6.93 19.56
C ASP A 73 -4.76 5.99 19.49
N ARG A 74 -4.01 5.92 20.58
CA ARG A 74 -2.93 4.92 20.74
C ARG A 74 -3.51 3.55 21.11
N VAL A 75 -4.01 2.84 20.11
CA VAL A 75 -4.37 1.42 20.22
C VAL A 75 -3.15 0.53 20.02
N GLU A 76 -3.17 -0.66 20.62
CA GLU A 76 -2.12 -1.65 20.37
C GLU A 76 -2.14 -2.10 18.89
N ASP A 77 -0.96 -2.39 18.35
CA ASP A 77 -0.84 -2.93 17.01
C ASP A 77 -1.63 -4.24 16.87
N TYR A 78 -2.38 -4.35 15.78
CA TYR A 78 -3.10 -5.58 15.47
C TYR A 78 -2.13 -6.77 15.35
N ASN A 79 -2.30 -7.75 16.22
CA ASN A 79 -1.52 -8.99 16.19
C ASN A 79 -2.34 -10.12 15.55
N PRO A 80 -2.04 -10.48 14.28
CA PRO A 80 -2.81 -11.50 13.57
C PRO A 80 -2.65 -12.89 14.20
N GLN A 81 -1.55 -13.16 14.92
CA GLN A 81 -1.34 -14.45 15.59
C GLN A 81 -2.30 -14.63 16.76
N VAL A 82 -2.57 -13.56 17.52
CA VAL A 82 -3.56 -13.57 18.61
C VAL A 82 -4.97 -13.79 18.06
N TYR A 83 -5.32 -13.06 16.99
CA TYR A 83 -6.61 -13.25 16.32
C TYR A 83 -6.75 -14.67 15.79
N CYS A 84 -5.73 -15.18 15.08
CA CYS A 84 -5.74 -16.56 14.59
C CYS A 84 -5.87 -17.58 15.72
N ALA A 85 -5.34 -17.29 16.91
CA ALA A 85 -5.44 -18.17 18.08
C ALA A 85 -6.84 -18.31 18.64
N GLN A 86 -7.61 -17.24 18.61
CA GLN A 86 -8.91 -17.14 19.27
C GLN A 86 -10.08 -17.31 18.29
N ALA A 87 -9.94 -16.82 17.07
CA ALA A 87 -10.99 -16.82 16.07
C ALA A 87 -11.42 -18.25 15.68
N ASN A 88 -12.69 -18.41 15.34
CA ASN A 88 -13.25 -19.68 14.88
C ASN A 88 -12.90 -19.96 13.41
N ILE A 89 -11.59 -20.04 13.12
CA ILE A 89 -11.04 -20.32 11.79
C ILE A 89 -10.30 -21.65 11.77
N ILE A 90 -10.20 -22.25 10.58
CA ILE A 90 -9.40 -23.45 10.35
C ILE A 90 -7.96 -23.03 10.10
N ARG A 91 -7.01 -23.62 10.83
CA ARG A 91 -5.58 -23.33 10.72
C ARG A 91 -4.79 -24.55 10.25
N GLU A 92 -3.83 -24.32 9.35
CA GLU A 92 -2.99 -25.39 8.80
C GLU A 92 -1.57 -25.35 9.39
N PRO A 93 -1.04 -26.47 9.92
CA PRO A 93 0.32 -26.54 10.45
C PRO A 93 1.35 -26.74 9.32
N ARG A 94 1.63 -25.67 8.55
CA ARG A 94 2.64 -25.71 7.47
C ARG A 94 4.06 -25.70 8.04
N GLY A 95 4.93 -26.55 7.49
CA GLY A 95 6.37 -26.55 7.82
C GLY A 95 6.75 -27.14 9.19
N LEU A 96 5.82 -27.76 9.91
CA LEU A 96 6.09 -28.38 11.22
C LEU A 96 6.54 -29.84 11.11
N PHE A 97 7.40 -30.28 12.03
CA PHE A 97 7.80 -31.68 12.13
C PHE A 97 6.60 -32.58 12.48
N PRO A 98 6.62 -33.89 12.13
CA PRO A 98 5.50 -34.79 12.37
C PRO A 98 4.96 -34.78 13.82
N ALA A 99 5.84 -34.77 14.82
CA ALA A 99 5.45 -34.70 16.23
C ALA A 99 4.75 -33.38 16.60
N GLN A 100 5.24 -32.26 16.07
CA GLN A 100 4.65 -30.93 16.29
C GLN A 100 3.30 -30.78 15.59
N ARG A 101 3.15 -31.35 14.38
CA ARG A 101 1.84 -31.40 13.68
C ARG A 101 0.80 -32.18 14.49
N LYS A 102 1.19 -33.32 15.06
CA LYS A 102 0.29 -34.11 15.92
C LYS A 102 -0.13 -33.33 17.17
N ALA A 103 0.80 -32.61 17.79
CA ALA A 103 0.50 -31.74 18.93
C ALA A 103 -0.45 -30.59 18.54
N PHE A 104 -0.20 -29.96 17.39
CA PHE A 104 -1.05 -28.89 16.85
C PHE A 104 -2.50 -29.36 16.60
N PHE A 105 -2.69 -30.54 15.99
CA PHE A 105 -4.04 -31.06 15.76
C PHE A 105 -4.77 -31.39 17.05
N LYS A 106 -4.07 -31.96 18.04
CA LYS A 106 -4.64 -32.22 19.38
C LYS A 106 -5.10 -30.93 20.06
N GLU A 107 -4.32 -29.87 19.93
CA GLU A 107 -4.62 -28.57 20.50
C GLU A 107 -5.77 -27.86 19.78
N GLU A 108 -5.81 -27.92 18.44
CA GLU A 108 -6.92 -27.39 17.65
C GLU A 108 -8.24 -28.14 17.90
N GLU A 109 -8.19 -29.45 18.14
CA GLU A 109 -9.36 -30.24 18.51
C GLU A 109 -9.90 -29.81 19.88
N ARG A 110 -9.01 -29.60 20.85
CA ARG A 110 -9.34 -29.08 22.19
C ARG A 110 -9.97 -27.68 22.12
N ARG A 111 -9.39 -26.77 21.31
CA ARG A 111 -9.96 -25.44 21.06
C ARG A 111 -11.36 -25.53 20.45
N ARG A 112 -11.53 -26.36 19.42
CA ARG A 112 -12.83 -26.53 18.73
C ARG A 112 -13.90 -27.12 19.65
N ARG A 113 -13.52 -28.02 20.56
CA ARG A 113 -14.42 -28.62 21.55
C ARG A 113 -14.85 -27.63 22.65
N GLY A 114 -14.12 -26.54 22.84
CA GLY A 114 -14.42 -25.53 23.87
C GLY A 114 -13.80 -25.83 25.23
N ASP A 115 -12.90 -26.82 25.33
CA ASP A 115 -12.20 -27.17 26.57
C ASP A 115 -11.05 -26.19 26.90
N ALA A 116 -11.07 -24.99 26.30
CA ALA A 116 -10.05 -23.97 26.46
C ALA A 116 -10.45 -22.92 27.49
N GLU A 117 -9.79 -23.00 28.64
CA GLU A 117 -9.72 -21.93 29.62
C GLU A 117 -9.30 -20.64 28.92
N GLN A 118 -10.09 -19.59 29.15
CA GLN A 118 -9.81 -18.24 28.67
C GLN A 118 -8.41 -17.84 29.12
N PRO A 119 -7.51 -17.40 28.21
CA PRO A 119 -6.21 -16.89 28.63
C PRO A 119 -6.45 -15.60 29.44
N GLY A 120 -6.32 -15.71 30.75
CA GLY A 120 -6.22 -14.58 31.65
C GLY A 120 -5.06 -13.69 31.21
N THR A 121 -5.27 -12.38 31.31
CA THR A 121 -4.28 -11.33 31.05
C THR A 121 -3.06 -11.53 31.94
N SER A 122 -2.01 -12.18 31.45
CA SER A 122 -0.72 -12.26 32.16
C SER A 122 0.27 -11.29 31.53
N ASN A 123 0.62 -10.26 32.30
CA ASN A 123 1.66 -9.28 31.99
C ASN A 123 2.98 -9.94 31.55
N SER A 124 3.59 -9.31 30.55
CA SER A 124 4.89 -9.63 29.93
C SER A 124 6.03 -9.88 30.93
N PRO A 125 7.06 -10.64 30.54
CA PRO A 125 8.34 -9.95 30.27
C PRO A 125 8.82 -10.17 28.82
N ALA A 126 8.86 -9.08 28.05
CA ALA A 126 9.51 -9.04 26.75
C ALA A 126 10.98 -8.63 26.95
N GLU A 127 11.88 -9.60 27.04
CA GLU A 127 13.32 -9.35 26.92
C GLU A 127 13.86 -9.97 25.63
N ASN A 128 14.48 -9.09 24.83
CA ASN A 128 15.47 -9.34 23.79
C ASN A 128 15.05 -10.17 22.57
N ARG A 129 14.56 -9.47 21.54
CA ARG A 129 14.76 -9.88 20.15
C ARG A 129 15.32 -8.72 19.32
N PRO A 130 16.56 -8.78 18.80
CA PRO A 130 17.08 -7.72 17.95
C PRO A 130 16.38 -7.76 16.59
N THR A 131 15.80 -6.64 16.19
CA THR A 131 15.17 -6.43 14.88
C THR A 131 16.22 -6.40 13.77
N PRO A 132 16.00 -7.08 12.63
CA PRO A 132 16.95 -7.09 11.52
C PRO A 132 16.67 -5.90 10.60
N HIS A 133 17.08 -4.70 10.97
CA HIS A 133 17.36 -3.63 10.02
C HIS A 133 18.28 -2.59 10.66
N HIS A 134 19.58 -2.89 10.67
CA HIS A 134 20.61 -1.89 10.94
C HIS A 134 21.20 -1.46 9.60
N HIS A 135 20.80 -0.29 9.11
CA HIS A 135 21.50 0.38 8.03
C HIS A 135 22.85 0.84 8.59
N LYS A 136 23.96 0.25 8.12
CA LYS A 136 25.30 0.69 8.52
C LYS A 136 25.66 1.94 7.73
N GLU A 137 25.65 3.09 8.39
CA GLU A 137 26.36 4.26 7.87
C GLU A 137 27.87 4.01 7.96
N ARG A 138 28.55 3.98 6.80
CA ARG A 138 30.02 3.94 6.72
C ARG A 138 30.57 5.34 6.97
N LEU A 139 30.89 5.65 8.23
CA LEU A 139 31.78 6.76 8.55
C LEU A 139 33.19 6.44 8.03
N HIS A 140 33.65 7.19 7.02
CA HIS A 140 35.03 7.16 6.57
C HIS A 140 35.86 8.11 7.43
N SER A 141 36.58 7.57 8.42
CA SER A 141 37.65 8.31 9.10
C SER A 141 38.93 8.26 8.26
N LYS A 142 39.31 9.39 7.66
CA LYS A 142 40.66 9.57 7.10
C LYS A 142 41.64 9.77 8.26
N SER A 143 42.48 8.77 8.54
CA SER A 143 43.66 8.93 9.39
C SER A 143 44.78 9.58 8.58
N SER A 144 45.11 10.83 8.87
CA SER A 144 46.34 11.48 8.41
C SER A 144 47.43 11.17 9.44
N SER A 145 48.35 10.26 9.11
CA SER A 145 49.59 10.09 9.88
C SER A 145 50.66 11.02 9.30
N LYS A 146 51.36 11.68 10.21
CA LYS A 146 52.62 12.38 9.96
C LYS A 146 53.77 11.37 9.94
#